data_AF-A0AAV4WGC8-F1
#
_entry.id   AF-A0AAV4WGC8-F1
#
_cell.length_a   1.000
_cell.length_b   1.000
_cell.length_c   1.000
_cell.angle_alpha   90.00
_cell.angle_beta   90.00
_cell.angle_gamma   90.00
#
_symmetry.space_group_name_H-M   'P 1'
#
loop_
_entity.id
_entity.type
_entity.pdbx_description
1 polymer ?
#
loop_
_entity_poly.entity_id
_entity_poly.type
_entity_poly.pdbx_seq_one_letter_code
_entity_poly.pdbx_strand_id
1 'polypeptide(L)'
;MTSKGLDSPRYDEEVLFLTGNHPIAAKSIARQVGIISEHSETRDELAERLHISVEEVEPGSVQAVVIYGDELEVLSDEELIEFLTAYEEIVLARIIPNQKVRIVQLLQRINHCVAITEGRWKTTRR
;
A
#
# COMPACT_ATOMS: atom_id res chain seq x y z
N MET A 1 -45.39 8.95 -7.93
CA MET A 1 -44.88 8.47 -6.63
C MET A 1 -43.49 7.93 -6.86
N THR A 2 -42.55 8.49 -6.12
CA THR A 2 -41.10 8.47 -6.29
C THR A 2 -40.46 7.14 -5.92
N SER A 3 -39.53 6.67 -6.75
CA SER A 3 -38.32 6.01 -6.26
C SER A 3 -37.13 6.52 -7.09
N LYS A 4 -36.62 7.70 -6.72
CA LYS A 4 -35.22 8.01 -7.00
C LYS A 4 -34.43 7.02 -6.16
N GLY A 5 -33.89 5.98 -6.79
CA GLY A 5 -32.80 5.22 -6.20
C GLY A 5 -31.73 6.24 -5.81
N LEU A 6 -31.38 6.27 -4.52
CA LEU A 6 -30.19 6.97 -4.09
C LEU A 6 -29.03 6.15 -4.65
N ASP A 7 -28.50 6.54 -5.81
CA ASP A 7 -27.14 6.15 -6.18
C ASP A 7 -26.26 6.80 -5.12
N SER A 8 -25.90 6.02 -4.10
CA SER A 8 -24.85 6.40 -3.17
C SER A 8 -23.58 6.63 -4.00
N PRO A 9 -22.84 7.73 -3.79
CA PRO A 9 -21.56 7.91 -4.47
C PRO A 9 -20.71 6.65 -4.22
N ARG A 10 -20.32 5.97 -5.31
CA ARG A 10 -19.23 5.00 -5.23
C ARG A 10 -17.98 5.82 -4.99
N TYR A 11 -17.43 5.70 -3.80
CA TYR A 11 -16.07 6.14 -3.54
C TYR A 11 -15.16 5.02 -4.05
N ASP A 12 -14.17 5.37 -4.86
CA ASP A 12 -13.09 4.44 -5.17
C ASP A 12 -12.26 4.29 -3.89
N GLU A 13 -12.32 3.11 -3.29
CA GLU A 13 -11.61 2.80 -2.05
C GLU A 13 -10.23 2.22 -2.39
N GLU A 14 -9.17 2.95 -2.08
CA GLU A 14 -7.79 2.48 -2.18
C GLU A 14 -7.34 1.82 -0.87
N VAL A 15 -6.74 0.63 -0.97
CA VAL A 15 -6.28 -0.13 0.21
C VAL A 15 -4.76 -0.24 0.21
N LEU A 16 -4.12 0.37 1.21
CA LEU A 16 -2.69 0.25 1.46
C LEU A 16 -2.43 -0.78 2.58
N PHE A 17 -1.52 -1.72 2.36
CA PHE A 17 -1.17 -2.73 3.37
C PHE A 17 0.11 -2.35 4.11
N LEU A 18 -0.03 -1.96 5.38
CA LEU A 18 1.08 -1.62 6.26
C LEU A 18 1.36 -2.77 7.23
N THR A 19 2.61 -3.23 7.31
CA THR A 19 3.00 -4.31 8.22
C THR A 19 4.41 -4.15 8.78
N GLY A 20 4.62 -4.66 9.99
CA GLY A 20 5.96 -4.80 10.59
C GLY A 20 6.73 -6.04 10.10
N ASN A 21 6.11 -6.88 9.27
CA ASN A 21 6.70 -8.11 8.76
C ASN A 21 7.85 -7.86 7.76
N HIS A 22 8.63 -8.90 7.51
CA HIS A 22 9.65 -8.92 6.45
C HIS A 22 8.99 -8.72 5.05
N PRO A 23 9.61 -7.98 4.11
CA PRO A 23 9.06 -7.69 2.79
C PRO A 23 8.55 -8.91 2.01
N ILE A 24 9.33 -9.99 1.98
CA ILE A 24 8.92 -11.26 1.32
C ILE A 24 7.60 -11.79 1.90
N ALA A 25 7.46 -11.79 3.22
CA ALA A 25 6.25 -12.26 3.89
C ALA A 25 5.08 -11.28 3.68
N ALA A 26 5.35 -9.97 3.73
CA ALA A 26 4.35 -8.92 3.47
C ALA A 26 3.76 -9.06 2.06
N LYS A 27 4.61 -9.21 1.05
CA LYS A 27 4.22 -9.41 -0.35
C LYS A 27 3.40 -10.68 -0.55
N SER A 28 3.83 -11.79 0.06
CA SER A 28 3.09 -13.06 -0.02
C SER A 28 1.69 -12.95 0.57
N ILE A 29 1.56 -12.32 1.75
CA ILE A 29 0.25 -12.07 2.37
C ILE A 29 -0.58 -11.12 1.50
N ALA A 30 0.02 -10.04 0.99
CA ALA A 30 -0.66 -9.06 0.15
C ALA A 30 -1.28 -9.69 -1.10
N ARG A 31 -0.56 -10.61 -1.77
CA ARG A 31 -1.12 -11.40 -2.88
C ARG A 31 -2.25 -12.31 -2.42
N GLN A 32 -2.08 -13.00 -1.30
CA GLN A 32 -3.09 -13.93 -0.77
C GLN A 32 -4.41 -13.24 -0.43
N VAL A 33 -4.36 -12.00 0.06
CA VAL A 33 -5.54 -11.22 0.46
C VAL A 33 -6.04 -10.25 -0.62
N GLY A 34 -5.41 -10.23 -1.80
CA GLY A 34 -5.84 -9.42 -2.94
C GLY A 34 -5.47 -7.94 -2.86
N ILE A 35 -4.47 -7.56 -2.06
CA ILE A 35 -3.90 -6.19 -2.08
C ILE A 35 -2.99 -6.01 -3.29
N ILE A 36 -2.20 -7.04 -3.61
CA ILE A 36 -1.48 -7.12 -4.89
C ILE A 36 -2.26 -8.11 -5.74
N SER A 37 -2.72 -7.69 -6.93
CA SER A 37 -3.47 -8.56 -7.83
C SER A 37 -2.62 -9.73 -8.32
N GLU A 38 -3.27 -10.86 -8.63
CA GLU A 38 -2.60 -12.09 -9.07
C GLU A 38 -1.69 -11.87 -10.29
N HIS A 39 -2.07 -10.96 -11.19
CA HIS A 39 -1.36 -10.66 -12.43
C HIS A 39 -0.48 -9.41 -12.37
N SER A 40 -0.49 -8.66 -11.27
CA SER A 40 0.40 -7.52 -11.09
C SER A 40 1.81 -8.00 -10.78
N GLU A 41 2.81 -7.43 -11.46
CA GLU A 41 4.22 -7.56 -11.12
C GLU A 41 4.65 -6.41 -10.20
N THR A 42 5.57 -6.67 -9.27
CA THR A 42 6.25 -5.62 -8.50
C THR A 42 7.53 -5.17 -9.18
N ARG A 43 8.08 -4.01 -8.78
CA ARG A 43 9.39 -3.53 -9.28
C ARG A 43 10.50 -4.58 -9.20
N ASP A 44 10.63 -5.26 -8.06
CA ASP A 44 11.64 -6.32 -7.89
C ASP A 44 11.43 -7.52 -8.83
N GLU A 45 10.18 -7.92 -9.07
CA GLU A 45 9.86 -9.03 -10.00
C GLU A 45 10.17 -8.65 -11.44
N LEU A 46 9.82 -7.41 -11.83
CA LEU A 46 10.13 -6.89 -13.15
C LEU A 46 11.65 -6.81 -13.37
N ALA A 47 12.40 -6.31 -12.39
CA ALA A 47 13.85 -6.24 -12.43
C ALA A 47 14.47 -7.63 -12.60
N GLU A 48 14.03 -8.60 -11.80
CA GLU A 48 14.50 -9.99 -11.87
C GLU A 48 14.21 -10.63 -13.24
N ARG A 49 12.98 -10.44 -13.76
CA ARG A 49 12.56 -10.96 -15.06
C ARG A 49 13.34 -10.36 -16.23
N LEU A 50 13.66 -9.06 -16.15
CA LEU A 50 14.42 -8.36 -17.18
C LEU A 50 15.94 -8.49 -17.01
N HIS A 51 16.40 -9.10 -15.91
CA HIS A 51 17.82 -9.20 -15.54
C HIS A 51 18.53 -7.84 -15.47
N ILE A 52 17.83 -6.85 -14.90
CA ILE A 52 18.34 -5.50 -14.64
C ILE A 52 18.33 -5.22 -13.13
N SER A 53 18.95 -4.13 -12.70
CA SER A 53 18.83 -3.64 -11.33
C SER A 53 17.46 -2.99 -11.07
N VAL A 54 17.03 -2.92 -9.80
CA VAL A 54 15.73 -2.33 -9.43
C VAL A 54 15.69 -0.83 -9.73
N GLU A 55 16.87 -0.19 -9.72
CA GLU A 55 17.10 1.20 -10.06
C GLU A 55 16.92 1.49 -11.56
N GLU A 56 17.10 0.47 -12.42
CA GLU A 56 16.89 0.57 -13.88
C GLU A 56 15.43 0.35 -14.29
N VAL A 57 14.54 0.00 -13.36
CA VAL A 57 13.11 -0.16 -13.65
C VAL A 57 12.48 1.21 -13.86
N GLU A 58 12.02 1.47 -15.09
CA GLU A 58 11.32 2.70 -15.46
C GLU A 58 10.08 2.94 -14.56
N PRO A 59 9.94 4.14 -13.96
CA PRO A 59 8.76 4.49 -13.16
C PRO A 59 7.46 4.28 -13.93
N GLY A 60 6.44 3.71 -13.28
CA GLY A 60 5.14 3.43 -13.90
C GLY A 60 5.09 2.17 -14.78
N SER A 61 6.19 1.41 -14.90
CA SER A 61 6.20 0.11 -15.62
C SER A 61 5.43 -1.00 -14.89
N VAL A 62 5.05 -0.78 -13.63
CA VAL A 62 4.33 -1.73 -12.78
C VAL A 62 3.22 -1.03 -12.03
N GLN A 63 2.16 -1.78 -11.71
CA GLN A 63 1.03 -1.29 -10.90
C GLN A 63 1.26 -1.48 -9.39
N ALA A 64 2.11 -2.46 -9.02
CA ALA A 64 2.33 -2.85 -7.63
C ALA A 64 3.74 -2.53 -7.13
N VAL A 65 3.82 -2.19 -5.84
CA VAL A 65 5.09 -1.88 -5.20
C VAL A 65 5.14 -2.35 -3.74
N VAL A 66 6.34 -2.76 -3.32
CA VAL A 66 6.65 -3.08 -1.93
C VAL A 66 7.76 -2.16 -1.48
N ILE A 67 7.51 -1.29 -0.50
CA ILE A 67 8.54 -0.42 0.09
C ILE A 67 8.90 -0.89 1.48
N TYR A 68 10.14 -0.63 1.84
CA TYR A 68 10.75 -1.00 3.09
C TYR A 68 10.74 0.24 4.01
N GLY A 69 10.52 0.04 5.30
CA GLY A 69 10.39 1.15 6.25
C GLY A 69 11.61 2.08 6.31
N ASP A 70 12.82 1.58 6.02
CA ASP A 70 14.05 2.38 5.94
C ASP A 70 14.08 3.30 4.71
N GLU A 71 13.59 2.85 3.56
CA GLU A 71 13.41 3.70 2.38
C GLU A 71 12.44 4.86 2.66
N LEU A 72 11.39 4.62 3.46
CA LEU A 72 10.47 5.69 3.85
C LEU A 72 11.14 6.81 4.67
N GLU A 73 12.18 6.49 5.45
CA GLU A 73 12.84 7.49 6.31
C GLU A 73 13.68 8.49 5.53
N VAL A 74 14.19 8.09 4.37
CA VAL A 74 15.03 8.96 3.53
C VAL A 74 14.21 9.87 2.62
N LEU A 75 12.97 9.49 2.30
CA LEU A 75 12.07 10.29 1.47
C LEU A 75 11.57 11.52 2.22
N SER A 76 11.55 12.67 1.55
CA SER A 76 10.79 13.84 1.98
C SER A 76 9.29 13.58 1.96
N ASP A 77 8.51 14.46 2.59
CA ASP A 77 7.05 14.35 2.62
C ASP A 77 6.44 14.47 1.22
N GLU A 78 7.01 15.35 0.39
CA GLU A 78 6.59 15.54 -1.00
C GLU A 78 6.90 14.31 -1.86
N GLU A 79 8.11 13.75 -1.76
CA GLU A 79 8.49 12.52 -2.47
C GLU A 79 7.65 11.32 -2.03
N LEU A 80 7.34 11.22 -0.73
CA LEU A 80 6.49 10.15 -0.22
C LEU A 80 5.04 10.32 -0.71
N ILE A 81 4.52 11.54 -0.81
CA ILE A 81 3.20 11.78 -1.41
C ILE A 81 3.19 11.36 -2.88
N GLU A 82 4.16 11.82 -3.67
CA GLU A 82 4.27 11.46 -5.09
C GLU A 82 4.31 9.94 -5.25
N PHE A 83 5.13 9.28 -4.42
CA PHE A 83 5.21 7.83 -4.39
C PHE A 83 3.85 7.18 -4.09
N LEU A 84 3.17 7.60 -3.01
CA LEU A 84 1.91 7.00 -2.57
C LEU A 84 0.80 7.16 -3.60
N THR A 85 0.91 8.15 -4.50
CA THR A 85 -0.03 8.38 -5.60
C THR A 85 0.38 7.76 -6.94
N ALA A 86 1.61 7.24 -7.05
CA ALA A 86 2.14 6.70 -8.30
C ALA A 86 1.78 5.23 -8.54
N TYR A 87 1.31 4.51 -7.52
CA TYR A 87 1.01 3.07 -7.58
C TYR A 87 -0.40 2.79 -7.09
N GLU A 88 -1.08 1.86 -7.75
CA GLU A 88 -2.43 1.43 -7.39
C GLU A 88 -2.40 0.39 -6.25
N GLU A 89 -1.35 -0.44 -6.20
CA GLU A 89 -1.23 -1.56 -5.26
C GLU A 89 0.02 -1.41 -4.38
N ILE A 90 -0.18 -0.93 -3.14
CA ILE A 90 0.92 -0.54 -2.27
C ILE A 90 1.00 -1.43 -1.04
N VAL A 91 2.20 -2.01 -0.84
CA VAL A 91 2.58 -2.71 0.40
C VAL A 91 3.76 -1.99 1.05
N LEU A 92 3.60 -1.67 2.33
CA LEU A 92 4.62 -1.03 3.15
C LEU A 92 5.06 -2.01 4.23
N ALA A 93 6.28 -2.51 4.13
CA ALA A 93 6.86 -3.52 5.02
C ALA A 93 7.83 -2.91 6.03
N ARG A 94 8.07 -3.62 7.14
CA ARG A 94 8.95 -3.16 8.25
C ARG A 94 8.55 -1.81 8.84
N ILE A 95 7.26 -1.47 8.79
CA ILE A 95 6.75 -0.18 9.25
C ILE A 95 6.71 -0.09 10.76
N ILE A 96 7.26 0.99 11.29
CA ILE A 96 7.22 1.33 12.72
C ILE A 96 6.07 2.32 13.02
N PRO A 97 5.62 2.45 14.28
CA PRO A 97 4.48 3.28 14.64
C PRO A 97 4.55 4.73 14.15
N ASN A 98 5.72 5.38 14.27
CA ASN A 98 5.89 6.77 13.83
C ASN A 98 5.74 6.94 12.32
N GLN A 99 6.24 5.99 11.53
CA GLN A 99 6.11 5.98 10.07
C GLN A 99 4.64 5.82 9.66
N LYS A 100 3.90 4.93 10.34
CA LYS A 100 2.45 4.79 10.11
C LYS A 100 1.70 6.10 10.35
N VAL A 101 2.01 6.81 11.43
CA VAL A 101 1.41 8.13 11.70
C VAL A 101 1.75 9.12 10.58
N ARG A 102 3.01 9.15 10.13
CA ARG A 102 3.45 10.01 9.03
C ARG A 102 2.67 9.74 7.74
N ILE A 103 2.54 8.48 7.33
CA ILE A 103 1.79 8.08 6.13
C ILE A 103 0.34 8.58 6.20
N VAL A 104 -0.32 8.39 7.36
CA VAL A 104 -1.72 8.83 7.56
C VAL A 104 -1.84 10.34 7.44
N GLN A 105 -0.93 11.10 8.04
CA GLN A 105 -0.93 12.56 7.97
C GLN A 105 -0.72 13.07 6.54
N LEU A 106 0.15 12.42 5.76
CA LEU A 106 0.39 12.80 4.37
C LEU A 106 -0.82 12.52 3.48
N LEU A 107 -1.44 11.35 3.60
CA LEU A 107 -2.69 11.03 2.89
C LEU A 107 -3.81 12.04 3.25
N GLN A 108 -3.93 12.41 4.52
CA GLN A 108 -4.87 13.44 4.96
C GLN A 108 -4.55 14.82 4.37
N ARG A 109 -3.27 15.18 4.26
CA ARG A 109 -2.80 16.44 3.65
C ARG A 109 -3.20 16.55 2.17
N ILE A 110 -3.30 15.42 1.45
CA ILE A 110 -3.80 15.37 0.07
C ILE A 110 -5.30 15.04 -0.03
N ASN A 111 -6.06 15.35 1.03
CA ASN A 111 -7.53 15.21 1.10
C ASN A 111 -8.09 13.77 1.04
N HIS A 112 -7.28 12.75 1.32
CA HIS A 112 -7.82 11.39 1.52
C HIS A 112 -8.47 11.27 2.91
N CYS A 113 -9.65 10.65 2.95
CA CYS A 113 -10.23 10.18 4.20
C CYS A 113 -9.63 8.81 4.53
N VAL A 114 -8.90 8.70 5.64
CA VAL A 114 -8.14 7.50 5.99
C VAL A 114 -8.82 6.73 7.12
N ALA A 115 -9.14 5.45 6.87
CA ALA A 115 -9.54 4.50 7.89
C ALA A 115 -8.39 3.50 8.14
N ILE A 116 -8.15 3.16 9.41
CA ILE A 116 -7.09 2.22 9.80
C ILE A 116 -7.72 1.03 10.51
N THR A 117 -7.40 -0.17 10.06
CA THR A 117 -7.80 -1.41 10.73
C THR A 117 -6.58 -2.05 11.41
N GLU A 118 -6.74 -2.45 12.67
CA GLU A 118 -5.75 -3.23 13.42
C GLU A 118 -6.44 -4.41 14.10
N GLY A 119 -5.83 -5.60 14.03
CA GLY A 119 -6.39 -6.81 14.63
C GLY A 119 -5.92 -7.01 16.07
N ARG A 120 -6.83 -6.90 17.03
CA ARG A 120 -6.65 -7.48 18.38
C ARG A 120 -7.76 -8.50 18.63
N TRP A 121 -7.37 -9.72 18.93
CA TRP A 121 -8.29 -10.81 19.26
C TRP A 121 -8.11 -11.19 20.73
N LYS A 122 -9.22 -11.36 21.45
CA LYS A 122 -9.22 -12.01 22.76
C LYS A 122 -10.01 -13.30 22.63
N THR A 123 -9.43 -14.39 23.12
CA THR A 123 -10.11 -15.68 23.19
C THR A 123 -10.32 -16.04 24.66
N THR A 124 -11.45 -16.67 24.96
CA THR A 124 -11.75 -17.27 26.26
C THR A 124 -12.24 -18.67 26.00
N ARG A 125 -11.64 -19.66 26.67
CA ARG A 125 -12.18 -21.02 26.73
C ARG A 125 -13.05 -21.13 27.97
N ARG A 126 -14.14 -21.89 27.86
CA ARG A 126 -14.92 -22.34 29.03
C ARG A 126 -14.15 -23.40 29.79
#